data_AF-A0A928XHK3-F1
#
_entry.id   AF-A0A928XHK3-F1
#
_cell.length_a   1.000
_cell.length_b   1.000
_cell.length_c   1.000
_cell.angle_alpha   90.00
_cell.angle_beta   90.00
_cell.angle_gamma   90.00
#
_symmetry.space_group_name_H-M   'P 1'
#
loop_
_entity.id
_entity.type
_entity.pdbx_description
1 polymer ?
#
loop_
_entity_poly.entity_id
_entity_poly.type
_entity_poly.pdbx_seq_one_letter_code
_entity_poly.pdbx_strand_id
1 'polypeptide(L)'
;MKTQMIFKTLFLLFCLLGIGWTMLSSAQAANLRIDLACGPNGVGDPAALRKAINTANLPGVTAEIQLSPGCIYRLDSQFINTPADGSTILPYIVRSMTLIGNGATLQRPPAAPPYRILLIQPGVAVTITNVTFENGLEHASGHGGAIRLNDASLTLENVTFKNNVAGIHGGAIYAAPGRLTVNGGLFENNQVDQGSGGAITVVGAAAISNASFINNRAASGGALSLSGEVTVDHNEFRRNKALVSNGGAVRIDILTQDAFLTRNKFFENQAFNAGGGAYIEDPRPNRLPAVGHVHIYNNLWVNQSAPDTTHLYVRVVGNVIGLREKSFSLHYNTFVGSQSPAGNSTGVTLREDKSDQATALPAFIFNNIFVGHDVALKNTGNLQLALKTNLFFNNRVNFQGNFADPLSFIADPLFVSPATGDLHLLPGSPAIDKATDKGIGEDLDGRARPQGNGFDIGAYEFTTRNPQEGPNGFTVFLPVVVK
;
A
#
# COMPACT_ATOMS: atom_id res chain seq x y z
N MET A 1 62.12 -65.62 1.69
CA MET A 1 61.48 -64.31 1.92
C MET A 1 60.21 -64.16 1.08
N LYS A 2 59.07 -64.50 1.71
CA LYS A 2 57.71 -63.91 1.61
C LYS A 2 57.02 -63.77 0.22
N THR A 3 56.20 -64.76 -0.20
CA THR A 3 54.70 -64.80 -0.30
C THR A 3 54.07 -63.74 -1.22
N GLN A 4 53.54 -63.97 -2.44
CA GLN A 4 52.50 -64.88 -2.99
C GLN A 4 51.10 -64.79 -2.33
N MET A 5 50.13 -64.16 -3.03
CA MET A 5 48.70 -64.50 -3.22
C MET A 5 47.99 -63.27 -3.83
N ILE A 6 47.56 -63.19 -5.11
CA ILE A 6 46.59 -63.97 -5.91
C ILE A 6 45.09 -63.63 -5.61
N PHE A 7 44.35 -63.39 -6.71
CA PHE A 7 42.89 -63.37 -6.96
C PHE A 7 42.08 -62.14 -6.45
N LYS A 8 41.62 -61.23 -7.34
CA LYS A 8 40.38 -61.36 -8.16
C LYS A 8 39.30 -62.13 -7.40
N THR A 9 38.40 -61.43 -6.68
CA THR A 9 36.95 -61.69 -6.49
C THR A 9 36.47 -60.87 -5.28
N LEU A 10 35.87 -59.71 -5.52
CA LEU A 10 34.88 -59.12 -4.60
C LEU A 10 33.92 -58.20 -5.38
N PHE A 11 33.35 -58.76 -6.44
CA PHE A 11 32.12 -58.29 -7.07
C PHE A 11 31.14 -59.46 -6.92
N LEU A 12 29.95 -59.20 -6.37
CA LEU A 12 28.92 -60.14 -5.88
C LEU A 12 29.17 -60.80 -4.51
N LEU A 13 28.67 -60.16 -3.44
CA LEU A 13 27.73 -60.80 -2.51
C LEU A 13 27.08 -59.76 -1.57
N PHE A 14 25.95 -59.17 -1.98
CA PHE A 14 24.84 -58.79 -1.09
C PHE A 14 23.61 -58.54 -1.97
N CYS A 15 23.08 -59.64 -2.49
CA CYS A 15 21.67 -59.76 -2.82
C CYS A 15 21.14 -60.84 -1.88
N LEU A 16 20.61 -60.43 -0.74
CA LEU A 16 19.71 -61.19 0.14
C LEU A 16 19.34 -60.30 1.34
N LEU A 17 18.52 -59.29 1.04
CA LEU A 17 17.45 -58.69 1.86
C LEU A 17 16.95 -57.51 1.03
N GLY A 18 15.74 -57.64 0.48
CA GLY A 18 15.19 -56.73 -0.52
C GLY A 18 15.06 -55.31 0.00
N ILE A 19 15.79 -54.38 -0.61
CA ILE A 19 15.48 -52.96 -0.57
C ILE A 19 15.73 -52.44 -1.99
N GLY A 20 14.68 -52.46 -2.80
CA GLY A 20 14.69 -51.73 -4.06
C GLY A 20 14.93 -50.26 -3.74
N TRP A 21 16.03 -49.72 -4.25
CA TRP A 21 16.17 -48.28 -4.39
C TRP A 21 15.19 -47.87 -5.49
N THR A 22 13.93 -47.67 -5.11
CA THR A 22 13.01 -46.89 -5.91
C THR A 22 13.65 -45.52 -6.02
N MET A 23 13.88 -45.07 -7.25
CA MET A 23 14.10 -43.66 -7.50
C MET A 23 13.01 -42.92 -6.75
N LEU A 24 13.40 -42.00 -5.87
CA LEU A 24 12.52 -40.92 -5.44
C LEU A 24 12.19 -40.15 -6.70
N SER A 25 11.17 -40.62 -7.43
CA SER A 25 10.41 -39.75 -8.31
C SER A 25 9.98 -38.60 -7.43
N SER A 26 10.38 -37.38 -7.77
CA SER A 26 9.71 -36.20 -7.26
C SER A 26 8.21 -36.42 -7.53
N ALA A 27 7.46 -36.79 -6.49
CA ALA A 27 6.02 -36.87 -6.58
C ALA A 27 5.59 -35.46 -6.96
N GLN A 28 5.17 -35.29 -8.21
CA GLN A 28 4.64 -34.03 -8.68
C GLN A 28 3.47 -33.71 -7.75
N ALA A 29 3.56 -32.60 -7.02
CA ALA A 29 2.50 -32.17 -6.13
C ALA A 29 1.21 -32.16 -6.96
N ALA A 30 0.26 -33.02 -6.61
CA ALA A 30 -1.03 -33.02 -7.28
C ALA A 30 -1.70 -31.70 -6.90
N ASN A 31 -1.93 -30.83 -7.89
CA ASN A 31 -2.77 -29.65 -7.70
C ASN A 31 -4.19 -30.13 -7.39
N LEU A 32 -4.57 -30.07 -6.11
CA LEU A 32 -5.87 -30.49 -5.64
C LEU A 32 -6.83 -29.31 -5.71
N ARG A 33 -7.84 -29.42 -6.57
CA ARG A 33 -8.96 -28.48 -6.60
C ARG A 33 -10.06 -28.96 -5.64
N ILE A 34 -10.53 -28.06 -4.77
CA ILE A 34 -11.60 -28.31 -3.80
C ILE A 34 -12.70 -27.26 -4.02
N ASP A 35 -13.80 -27.67 -4.64
CA ASP A 35 -14.96 -26.81 -4.86
C ASP A 35 -15.94 -26.94 -3.69
N LEU A 36 -16.28 -25.82 -3.05
CA LEU A 36 -17.29 -25.78 -2.00
C LEU A 36 -18.66 -25.50 -2.57
N ALA A 37 -19.66 -26.24 -2.10
CA ALA A 37 -21.05 -26.00 -2.45
C ALA A 37 -21.65 -24.83 -1.64
N CYS A 38 -22.69 -24.23 -2.23
CA CYS A 38 -23.56 -23.28 -1.56
C CYS A 38 -24.86 -23.97 -1.17
N GLY A 39 -25.31 -23.74 0.05
CA GLY A 39 -26.63 -24.11 0.50
C GLY A 39 -27.72 -23.19 -0.07
N PRO A 40 -29.00 -23.48 0.25
CA PRO A 40 -30.13 -22.62 -0.11
C PRO A 40 -29.92 -21.17 0.33
N ASN A 41 -30.42 -20.22 -0.46
CA ASN A 41 -30.36 -18.79 -0.20
C ASN A 41 -28.93 -18.19 -0.08
N GLY A 42 -27.94 -18.78 -0.75
CA GLY A 42 -26.58 -18.21 -0.78
C GLY A 42 -25.78 -18.47 0.49
N VAL A 43 -26.18 -19.46 1.31
CA VAL A 43 -25.49 -19.78 2.56
C VAL A 43 -24.31 -20.72 2.29
N GLY A 44 -23.09 -20.24 2.48
CA GLY A 44 -21.90 -21.09 2.44
C GLY A 44 -21.79 -21.99 3.67
N ASP A 45 -21.09 -23.12 3.55
CA ASP A 45 -20.82 -24.05 4.66
C ASP A 45 -19.43 -23.79 5.28
N PRO A 46 -19.35 -23.19 6.48
CA PRO A 46 -18.08 -22.96 7.17
C PRO A 46 -17.36 -24.25 7.57
N ALA A 47 -18.08 -25.33 7.87
CA ALA A 47 -17.47 -26.60 8.26
C ALA A 47 -16.78 -27.26 7.05
N ALA A 48 -17.41 -27.21 5.88
CA ALA A 48 -16.76 -27.61 4.63
C ALA A 48 -15.52 -26.76 4.33
N LEU A 49 -15.56 -25.45 4.58
CA LEU A 49 -14.39 -24.57 4.40
C LEU A 49 -13.24 -24.95 5.33
N ARG A 50 -13.53 -25.18 6.61
CA ARG A 50 -12.53 -25.66 7.57
C ARG A 50 -11.91 -26.98 7.13
N LYS A 51 -12.73 -27.92 6.63
CA LYS A 51 -12.25 -29.20 6.10
C LYS A 51 -11.36 -29.01 4.88
N ALA A 52 -11.75 -28.15 3.93
CA ALA A 52 -10.97 -27.85 2.74
C ALA A 52 -9.58 -27.28 3.08
N ILE A 53 -9.51 -26.33 4.02
CA ILE A 53 -8.24 -25.76 4.50
C ILE A 53 -7.38 -26.85 5.17
N ASN A 54 -7.97 -27.70 6.01
CA ASN A 54 -7.23 -28.81 6.63
C ASN A 54 -6.68 -29.80 5.59
N THR A 55 -7.44 -30.08 4.52
CA THR A 55 -6.97 -30.89 3.40
C THR A 55 -5.81 -30.20 2.66
N ALA A 56 -5.92 -28.90 2.41
CA ALA A 56 -4.86 -28.11 1.79
C ALA A 56 -3.58 -28.04 2.64
N ASN A 57 -3.69 -28.18 3.97
CA ASN A 57 -2.57 -28.22 4.89
C ASN A 57 -1.82 -29.57 4.94
N LEU A 58 -2.32 -30.62 4.26
CA LEU A 58 -1.68 -31.94 4.28
C LEU A 58 -0.31 -31.94 3.55
N PRO A 59 0.67 -32.73 4.02
CA PRO A 59 1.96 -32.89 3.34
C PRO A 59 1.85 -33.27 1.86
N GLY A 60 2.62 -32.59 1.01
CA GLY A 60 2.67 -32.85 -0.43
C GLY A 60 1.48 -32.31 -1.22
N VAL A 61 0.52 -31.63 -0.58
CA VAL A 61 -0.62 -31.00 -1.24
C VAL A 61 -0.27 -29.57 -1.65
N THR A 62 -0.62 -29.22 -2.88
CA THR A 62 -0.81 -27.84 -3.32
C THR A 62 -2.29 -27.72 -3.70
N ALA A 63 -3.02 -26.82 -3.06
CA ALA A 63 -4.48 -26.78 -3.20
C ALA A 63 -4.98 -25.46 -3.76
N GLU A 64 -6.03 -25.56 -4.56
CA GLU A 64 -6.91 -24.47 -4.95
C GLU A 64 -8.29 -24.72 -4.34
N ILE A 65 -8.71 -23.84 -3.45
CA ILE A 65 -10.01 -23.89 -2.78
C ILE A 65 -10.92 -22.89 -3.49
N GLN A 66 -12.04 -23.35 -4.05
CA GLN A 66 -13.02 -22.47 -4.69
C GLN A 66 -14.26 -22.34 -3.81
N LEU A 67 -14.53 -21.11 -3.38
CA LEU A 67 -15.80 -20.77 -2.76
C LEU A 67 -16.89 -20.69 -3.82
N SER A 68 -18.11 -21.10 -3.45
CA SER A 68 -19.26 -20.95 -4.33
C SER A 68 -19.55 -19.48 -4.60
N PRO A 69 -19.88 -19.10 -5.85
CA PRO A 69 -20.08 -17.70 -6.22
C PRO A 69 -21.10 -16.96 -5.35
N GLY A 70 -20.72 -15.79 -4.83
CA GLY A 70 -21.59 -14.90 -4.06
C GLY A 70 -22.04 -15.42 -2.68
N CYS A 71 -21.59 -16.59 -2.24
CA CYS A 71 -22.09 -17.20 -1.02
C CYS A 71 -21.50 -16.56 0.24
N ILE A 72 -22.32 -16.47 1.29
CA ILE A 72 -21.92 -15.92 2.58
C ILE A 72 -21.61 -17.08 3.53
N TYR A 73 -20.33 -17.22 3.87
CA TYR A 73 -19.83 -18.14 4.88
C TYR A 73 -19.84 -17.42 6.23
N ARG A 74 -20.90 -17.64 7.00
CA ARG A 74 -21.05 -17.08 8.35
C ARG A 74 -20.19 -17.88 9.31
N LEU A 75 -19.02 -17.36 9.66
CA LEU A 75 -18.05 -18.04 10.50
C LEU A 75 -18.48 -17.88 11.96
N ASP A 76 -19.35 -18.75 12.46
CA ASP A 76 -19.80 -18.75 13.86
C ASP A 76 -18.70 -19.17 14.84
N SER A 77 -18.96 -19.00 16.14
CA SER A 77 -17.99 -19.21 17.22
C SER A 77 -17.76 -20.68 17.60
N GLN A 78 -18.28 -21.65 16.85
CA GLN A 78 -18.15 -23.07 17.22
C GLN A 78 -16.72 -23.60 17.10
N PHE A 79 -15.85 -22.89 16.38
CA PHE A 79 -14.45 -23.27 16.18
C PHE A 79 -13.53 -22.06 16.32
N ILE A 80 -13.14 -21.71 17.54
CA ILE A 80 -12.17 -20.64 17.80
C ILE A 80 -10.87 -21.28 18.31
N ASN A 81 -9.78 -21.08 17.58
CA ASN A 81 -8.44 -21.35 18.08
C ASN A 81 -7.96 -20.11 18.85
N THR A 82 -7.60 -20.25 20.12
CA THR A 82 -7.18 -19.15 21.01
C THR A 82 -5.69 -19.26 21.37
N PRO A 83 -4.75 -19.03 20.43
CA PRO A 83 -3.34 -18.98 20.76
C PRO A 83 -3.02 -17.74 21.62
N ALA A 84 -1.83 -17.71 22.21
CA ALA A 84 -1.36 -16.59 23.04
C ALA A 84 -1.37 -15.24 22.29
N ASP A 85 -1.31 -15.27 20.96
CA ASP A 85 -1.20 -14.10 20.10
C ASP A 85 -2.51 -13.71 19.39
N GLY A 86 -3.65 -14.27 19.82
CA GLY A 86 -4.98 -13.82 19.42
C GLY A 86 -5.80 -14.84 18.62
N SER A 87 -7.10 -14.84 18.87
CA SER A 87 -8.06 -15.84 18.38
C SER A 87 -8.24 -15.85 16.86
N THR A 88 -8.48 -17.02 16.25
CA THR A 88 -8.86 -17.17 14.83
C THR A 88 -9.88 -18.28 14.61
N ILE A 89 -10.75 -18.13 13.60
CA ILE A 89 -11.91 -19.02 13.36
C ILE A 89 -11.72 -20.05 12.25
N LEU A 90 -10.72 -19.88 11.39
CA LEU A 90 -10.34 -20.90 10.40
C LEU A 90 -9.03 -21.57 10.82
N PRO A 91 -8.79 -22.84 10.41
CA PRO A 91 -7.53 -23.52 10.68
C PRO A 91 -6.35 -22.69 10.20
N TYR A 92 -5.24 -22.78 10.92
CA TYR A 92 -4.00 -22.11 10.51
C TYR A 92 -3.59 -22.58 9.13
N ILE A 93 -3.24 -21.66 8.26
CA ILE A 93 -2.69 -21.98 6.95
C ILE A 93 -1.19 -22.23 7.13
N VAL A 94 -0.78 -23.50 7.03
CA VAL A 94 0.61 -23.97 7.22
C VAL A 94 1.26 -24.43 5.92
N ARG A 95 0.53 -24.39 4.80
CA ARG A 95 1.02 -24.70 3.46
C ARG A 95 0.46 -23.74 2.43
N SER A 96 1.23 -23.56 1.36
CA SER A 96 0.84 -22.66 0.27
C SER A 96 -0.42 -23.15 -0.43
N MET A 97 -1.34 -22.24 -0.68
CA MET A 97 -2.63 -22.52 -1.33
C MET A 97 -3.19 -21.28 -2.03
N THR A 98 -4.15 -21.51 -2.92
CA THR A 98 -4.96 -20.47 -3.55
C THR A 98 -6.40 -20.57 -3.04
N LEU A 99 -6.99 -19.44 -2.62
CA LEU A 99 -8.40 -19.32 -2.28
C LEU A 99 -9.10 -18.42 -3.29
N ILE A 100 -9.99 -19.01 -4.09
CA ILE A 100 -10.78 -18.31 -5.10
C ILE A 100 -12.17 -18.06 -4.54
N GLY A 101 -12.50 -16.80 -4.32
CA GLY A 101 -13.76 -16.41 -3.68
C GLY A 101 -14.96 -16.38 -4.59
N ASN A 102 -14.80 -16.10 -5.89
CA ASN A 102 -15.92 -15.91 -6.82
C ASN A 102 -16.98 -14.90 -6.31
N GLY A 103 -16.56 -13.87 -5.57
CA GLY A 103 -17.46 -12.89 -4.95
C GLY A 103 -18.08 -13.34 -3.63
N ALA A 104 -17.66 -14.48 -3.06
CA ALA A 104 -18.11 -14.95 -1.76
C ALA A 104 -17.63 -14.05 -0.60
N THR A 105 -18.37 -14.12 0.50
CA THR A 105 -18.10 -13.37 1.72
C THR A 105 -17.75 -14.31 2.87
N LEU A 106 -16.61 -14.10 3.51
CA LEU A 106 -16.22 -14.66 4.79
C LEU A 106 -16.58 -13.64 5.87
N GLN A 107 -17.65 -13.90 6.62
CA GLN A 107 -18.23 -12.94 7.55
C GLN A 107 -18.18 -13.47 8.99
N ARG A 108 -17.62 -12.66 9.90
CA ARG A 108 -17.84 -12.86 11.34
C ARG A 108 -19.23 -12.30 11.71
N PRO A 109 -20.12 -13.08 12.36
CA PRO A 109 -21.40 -12.57 12.84
C PRO A 109 -21.23 -11.49 13.93
N PRO A 110 -22.06 -10.44 13.98
CA PRO A 110 -21.92 -9.35 14.95
C PRO A 110 -21.92 -9.79 16.42
N ALA A 111 -22.77 -10.77 16.77
CA ALA A 111 -22.90 -11.30 18.13
C ALA A 111 -21.80 -12.31 18.52
N ALA A 112 -20.91 -12.66 17.58
CA ALA A 112 -19.83 -13.59 17.87
C ALA A 112 -18.73 -12.90 18.70
N PRO A 113 -18.00 -13.65 19.55
CA PRO A 113 -16.83 -13.13 20.24
C PRO A 113 -15.76 -12.62 19.24
N PRO A 114 -14.75 -11.87 19.72
CA PRO A 114 -13.61 -11.48 18.90
C PRO A 114 -12.81 -12.70 18.40
N TYR A 115 -12.62 -12.76 17.09
CA TYR A 115 -11.61 -13.57 16.42
C TYR A 115 -11.27 -13.00 15.04
N ARG A 116 -10.06 -13.34 14.61
CA ARG A 116 -9.60 -13.17 13.24
C ARG A 116 -10.22 -14.22 12.33
N ILE A 117 -10.26 -13.92 11.04
CA ILE A 117 -10.77 -14.85 10.03
C ILE A 117 -9.67 -15.84 9.64
N LEU A 118 -8.46 -15.36 9.32
CA LEU A 118 -7.33 -16.18 8.88
C LEU A 118 -6.04 -15.87 9.68
N LEU A 119 -5.25 -16.92 9.87
CA LEU A 119 -3.86 -16.84 10.32
C LEU A 119 -2.97 -17.65 9.36
N ILE A 120 -1.97 -17.00 8.80
CA ILE A 120 -0.98 -17.61 7.90
C ILE A 120 0.34 -17.76 8.66
N GLN A 121 0.86 -18.99 8.68
CA GLN A 121 2.05 -19.36 9.45
C GLN A 121 3.36 -19.09 8.69
N PRO A 122 4.52 -19.07 9.39
CA PRO A 122 5.82 -18.77 8.80
C PRO A 122 6.19 -19.60 7.58
N GLY A 123 6.80 -18.93 6.59
CA GLY A 123 7.28 -19.55 5.36
C GLY A 123 6.20 -19.95 4.36
N VAL A 124 4.94 -19.57 4.59
CA VAL A 124 3.81 -19.92 3.72
C VAL A 124 3.49 -18.80 2.74
N ALA A 125 3.14 -19.17 1.50
CA ALA A 125 2.67 -18.23 0.49
C ALA A 125 1.21 -18.53 0.11
N VAL A 126 0.31 -17.55 0.27
CA VAL A 126 -1.12 -17.69 -0.04
C VAL A 126 -1.53 -16.69 -1.11
N THR A 127 -2.37 -17.12 -2.05
CA THR A 127 -3.05 -16.23 -2.99
C THR A 127 -4.56 -16.24 -2.70
N ILE A 128 -5.19 -15.07 -2.61
CA ILE A 128 -6.64 -14.94 -2.39
C ILE A 128 -7.21 -13.99 -3.45
N THR A 129 -8.23 -14.45 -4.17
CA THR A 129 -8.86 -13.67 -5.24
C THR A 129 -10.36 -13.55 -5.02
N ASN A 130 -10.96 -12.39 -5.30
CA ASN A 130 -12.42 -12.20 -5.32
C ASN A 130 -13.14 -12.62 -4.01
N VAL A 131 -12.54 -12.39 -2.84
CA VAL A 131 -13.15 -12.66 -1.52
C VAL A 131 -13.48 -11.36 -0.81
N THR A 132 -14.63 -11.32 -0.14
CA THR A 132 -14.95 -10.30 0.87
C THR A 132 -14.68 -10.82 2.27
N PHE A 133 -13.88 -10.11 3.06
CA PHE A 133 -13.65 -10.33 4.49
C PHE A 133 -14.38 -9.25 5.30
N GLU A 134 -15.35 -9.68 6.11
CA GLU A 134 -16.25 -8.75 6.79
C GLU A 134 -16.31 -8.98 8.30
N ASN A 135 -16.26 -7.86 9.04
CA ASN A 135 -16.46 -7.79 10.48
C ASN A 135 -15.49 -8.63 11.30
N GLY A 136 -14.32 -8.99 10.76
CA GLY A 136 -13.25 -9.60 11.53
C GLY A 136 -12.88 -8.71 12.73
N LEU A 137 -12.71 -9.30 13.90
CA LEU A 137 -12.54 -8.54 15.14
C LEU A 137 -11.51 -9.22 16.03
N GLU A 138 -10.42 -8.55 16.37
CA GLU A 138 -9.46 -9.04 17.36
C GLU A 138 -9.54 -8.21 18.66
N HIS A 139 -9.21 -8.83 19.80
CA HIS A 139 -9.15 -8.19 21.12
C HIS A 139 -8.18 -6.99 21.18
N ALA A 140 -8.13 -6.32 22.35
CA ALA A 140 -7.35 -5.09 22.53
C ALA A 140 -5.84 -5.24 22.28
N SER A 141 -5.29 -6.46 22.28
CA SER A 141 -3.85 -6.71 22.20
C SER A 141 -3.37 -7.37 20.91
N GLY A 142 -4.24 -7.79 20.00
CA GLY A 142 -3.81 -8.46 18.77
C GLY A 142 -4.04 -7.65 17.51
N HIS A 143 -3.77 -8.32 16.40
CA HIS A 143 -3.44 -7.68 15.13
C HIS A 143 -4.14 -8.39 13.98
N GLY A 144 -4.52 -7.63 12.93
CA GLY A 144 -5.11 -8.22 11.73
C GLY A 144 -6.52 -8.74 11.99
N GLY A 145 -7.51 -7.84 12.12
CA GLY A 145 -8.88 -8.21 12.47
C GLY A 145 -9.49 -9.24 11.52
N ALA A 146 -9.13 -9.21 10.25
CA ALA A 146 -9.44 -10.27 9.30
C ALA A 146 -8.30 -11.27 9.16
N ILE A 147 -7.11 -10.80 8.77
CA ILE A 147 -5.98 -11.67 8.40
C ILE A 147 -4.73 -11.21 9.15
N ARG A 148 -3.99 -12.16 9.69
CA ARG A 148 -2.60 -11.90 10.07
C ARG A 148 -1.63 -12.91 9.44
N LEU A 149 -0.50 -12.38 9.02
CA LEU A 149 0.65 -13.09 8.52
C LEU A 149 1.73 -13.10 9.61
N ASN A 150 2.34 -14.26 9.83
CA ASN A 150 3.50 -14.41 10.68
C ASN A 150 4.66 -14.88 9.81
N ASP A 151 5.56 -13.97 9.40
CA ASP A 151 6.68 -14.28 8.49
C ASP A 151 6.25 -15.03 7.22
N ALA A 152 5.20 -14.54 6.58
CA ALA A 152 4.53 -15.18 5.45
C ALA A 152 4.33 -14.21 4.28
N SER A 153 3.93 -14.75 3.13
CA SER A 153 3.60 -13.99 1.93
C SER A 153 2.11 -14.12 1.58
N LEU A 154 1.47 -13.01 1.26
CA LEU A 154 0.08 -12.96 0.81
C LEU A 154 -0.05 -12.13 -0.46
N THR A 155 -0.67 -12.71 -1.48
CA THR A 155 -1.11 -12.01 -2.69
C THR A 155 -2.63 -11.91 -2.68
N LEU A 156 -3.14 -10.69 -2.85
CA LEU A 156 -4.55 -10.36 -2.86
C LEU A 156 -4.94 -9.75 -4.19
N GLU A 157 -5.97 -10.30 -4.84
CA GLU A 157 -6.47 -9.81 -6.12
C GLU A 157 -7.97 -9.54 -6.04
N ASN A 158 -8.37 -8.29 -6.28
CA ASN A 158 -9.77 -7.87 -6.30
C ASN A 158 -10.56 -8.33 -5.06
N VAL A 159 -10.06 -7.99 -3.88
CA VAL A 159 -10.64 -8.39 -2.59
C VAL A 159 -11.36 -7.23 -1.92
N THR A 160 -12.26 -7.53 -0.99
CA THR A 160 -12.89 -6.50 -0.15
C THR A 160 -12.64 -6.78 1.32
N PHE A 161 -12.21 -5.77 2.08
CA PHE A 161 -12.10 -5.80 3.53
C PHE A 161 -12.99 -4.73 4.11
N LYS A 162 -14.04 -5.13 4.82
CA LYS A 162 -15.04 -4.21 5.36
C LYS A 162 -15.24 -4.38 6.85
N ASN A 163 -15.25 -3.26 7.57
CA ASN A 163 -15.56 -3.18 9.00
C ASN A 163 -14.68 -4.09 9.87
N ASN A 164 -13.44 -4.37 9.45
CA ASN A 164 -12.54 -5.20 10.25
C ASN A 164 -11.84 -4.35 11.31
N VAL A 165 -11.71 -4.89 12.50
CA VAL A 165 -11.17 -4.18 13.67
C VAL A 165 -10.10 -5.02 14.36
N ALA A 166 -8.98 -4.39 14.70
CA ALA A 166 -7.93 -4.99 15.52
C ALA A 166 -7.60 -4.06 16.70
N GLY A 167 -7.12 -4.64 17.81
CA GLY A 167 -6.71 -3.85 18.97
C GLY A 167 -5.48 -2.99 18.73
N ILE A 168 -4.47 -3.53 18.05
CA ILE A 168 -3.14 -2.91 17.98
C ILE A 168 -2.72 -2.48 16.57
N HIS A 169 -2.67 -3.38 15.58
CA HIS A 169 -2.20 -3.00 14.23
C HIS A 169 -2.98 -3.72 13.15
N GLY A 170 -3.19 -3.04 12.02
CA GLY A 170 -3.81 -3.63 10.84
C GLY A 170 -5.26 -4.02 11.11
N GLY A 171 -6.19 -3.06 11.09
CA GLY A 171 -7.59 -3.36 11.41
C GLY A 171 -8.18 -4.47 10.54
N ALA A 172 -7.77 -4.53 9.27
CA ALA A 172 -8.01 -5.68 8.40
C ALA A 172 -6.83 -6.66 8.37
N ILE A 173 -5.65 -6.19 7.98
CA ILE A 173 -4.49 -7.04 7.69
C ILE A 173 -3.28 -6.59 8.50
N TYR A 174 -2.63 -7.53 9.16
CA TYR A 174 -1.33 -7.33 9.79
C TYR A 174 -0.29 -8.30 9.25
N ALA A 175 0.81 -7.79 8.73
CA ALA A 175 1.94 -8.57 8.23
C ALA A 175 3.25 -8.10 8.86
N ALA A 176 3.78 -8.82 9.85
CA ALA A 176 5.04 -8.44 10.50
C ALA A 176 5.78 -9.65 11.13
N PRO A 177 7.00 -9.98 10.66
CA PRO A 177 7.48 -9.64 9.32
C PRO A 177 6.56 -10.26 8.26
N GLY A 178 6.49 -9.70 7.06
CA GLY A 178 5.75 -10.33 5.99
C GLY A 178 5.87 -9.62 4.64
N ARG A 179 5.44 -10.30 3.59
CA ARG A 179 5.31 -9.73 2.24
C ARG A 179 3.84 -9.66 1.87
N LEU A 180 3.38 -8.49 1.48
CA LEU A 180 2.00 -8.28 1.04
C LEU A 180 1.99 -7.67 -0.36
N THR A 181 1.29 -8.35 -1.27
CA THR A 181 0.95 -7.82 -2.60
C THR A 181 -0.55 -7.64 -2.67
N VAL A 182 -1.01 -6.44 -3.00
CA VAL A 182 -2.41 -6.11 -3.25
C VAL A 182 -2.54 -5.58 -4.68
N ASN A 183 -3.40 -6.20 -5.47
CA ASN A 183 -3.76 -5.74 -6.81
C ASN A 183 -5.28 -5.66 -6.94
N GLY A 184 -5.82 -4.45 -6.79
CA GLY A 184 -7.26 -4.24 -6.82
C GLY A 184 -7.92 -4.55 -5.49
N GLY A 185 -9.03 -3.84 -5.22
CA GLY A 185 -9.90 -4.14 -4.10
C GLY A 185 -10.37 -2.92 -3.34
N LEU A 186 -11.20 -3.17 -2.33
CA LEU A 186 -11.80 -2.16 -1.46
C LEU A 186 -11.47 -2.44 0.00
N PHE A 187 -10.90 -1.46 0.69
CA PHE A 187 -10.68 -1.46 2.14
C PHE A 187 -11.52 -0.35 2.75
N GLU A 188 -12.65 -0.73 3.34
CA GLU A 188 -13.65 0.22 3.82
C GLU A 188 -13.90 0.07 5.34
N ASN A 189 -13.90 1.19 6.05
CA ASN A 189 -14.26 1.26 7.48
C ASN A 189 -13.47 0.30 8.38
N ASN A 190 -12.22 -0.02 8.02
CA ASN A 190 -11.36 -0.84 8.86
C ASN A 190 -10.67 0.04 9.90
N GLN A 191 -10.56 -0.46 11.14
CA GLN A 191 -10.26 0.40 12.27
C GLN A 191 -9.29 -0.21 13.28
N VAL A 192 -8.49 0.66 13.88
CA VAL A 192 -7.68 0.42 15.07
C VAL A 192 -7.74 1.67 15.93
N ASP A 193 -7.98 1.55 17.23
CA ASP A 193 -8.09 2.74 18.08
C ASP A 193 -6.74 3.28 18.57
N GLN A 194 -5.80 2.39 18.91
CA GLN A 194 -4.57 2.76 19.63
C GLN A 194 -3.27 2.58 18.84
N GLY A 195 -3.24 1.76 17.79
CA GLY A 195 -2.05 1.63 16.95
C GLY A 195 -2.28 2.04 15.51
N SER A 196 -1.72 1.29 14.57
CA SER A 196 -1.41 1.82 13.23
C SER A 196 -2.08 1.04 12.12
N GLY A 197 -2.29 1.69 10.97
CA GLY A 197 -2.80 1.07 9.75
C GLY A 197 -4.23 0.58 9.93
N GLY A 198 -5.20 1.48 9.79
CA GLY A 198 -6.62 1.16 10.05
C GLY A 198 -7.10 0.03 9.16
N ALA A 199 -6.61 -0.05 7.92
CA ALA A 199 -6.75 -1.21 7.07
C ALA A 199 -5.56 -2.15 7.20
N ILE A 200 -4.36 -1.69 6.84
CA ILE A 200 -3.20 -2.57 6.64
C ILE A 200 -1.99 -2.04 7.41
N THR A 201 -1.33 -2.93 8.13
CA THR A 201 0.04 -2.70 8.61
C THR A 201 0.98 -3.75 8.02
N VAL A 202 2.10 -3.29 7.44
CA VAL A 202 3.18 -4.16 6.94
C VAL A 202 4.51 -3.73 7.53
N VAL A 203 5.24 -4.69 8.10
CA VAL A 203 6.66 -4.60 8.42
C VAL A 203 7.37 -5.61 7.51
N GLY A 204 7.95 -5.12 6.42
CA GLY A 204 8.49 -5.95 5.34
C GLY A 204 8.19 -5.36 3.96
N ALA A 205 8.06 -6.22 2.95
CA ALA A 205 7.83 -5.77 1.58
C ALA A 205 6.32 -5.57 1.32
N ALA A 206 5.94 -4.38 0.86
CA ALA A 206 4.57 -4.04 0.51
C ALA A 206 4.47 -3.50 -0.92
N ALA A 207 3.69 -4.16 -1.76
CA ALA A 207 3.31 -3.69 -3.09
C ALA A 207 1.79 -3.56 -3.14
N ILE A 208 1.27 -2.34 -3.08
CA ILE A 208 -0.16 -2.05 -2.99
C ILE A 208 -0.57 -1.25 -4.21
N SER A 209 -1.45 -1.81 -5.03
CA SER A 209 -1.87 -1.19 -6.28
C SER A 209 -3.35 -1.35 -6.60
N ASN A 210 -3.87 -0.39 -7.36
CA ASN A 210 -5.23 -0.41 -7.92
C ASN A 210 -6.34 -0.53 -6.87
N ALA A 211 -6.08 -0.18 -5.61
CA ALA A 211 -7.02 -0.37 -4.51
C ALA A 211 -7.64 0.94 -4.02
N SER A 212 -8.82 0.84 -3.43
CA SER A 212 -9.52 1.96 -2.76
C SER A 212 -9.50 1.78 -1.24
N PHE A 213 -9.01 2.77 -0.52
CA PHE A 213 -9.01 2.85 0.93
C PHE A 213 -9.93 3.98 1.38
N ILE A 214 -11.08 3.61 1.94
CA ILE A 214 -12.15 4.55 2.26
C ILE A 214 -12.52 4.48 3.75
N ASN A 215 -12.56 5.64 4.41
CA ASN A 215 -13.02 5.77 5.80
C ASN A 215 -12.30 4.86 6.81
N ASN A 216 -11.04 4.49 6.55
CA ASN A 216 -10.26 3.71 7.50
C ASN A 216 -9.69 4.62 8.58
N ARG A 217 -9.53 4.08 9.79
CA ARG A 217 -9.17 4.86 10.98
C ARG A 217 -8.11 4.15 11.82
N ALA A 218 -7.07 4.89 12.22
CA ALA A 218 -6.03 4.41 13.12
C ALA A 218 -5.52 5.51 14.05
N ALA A 219 -4.71 5.20 15.05
CA ALA A 219 -3.96 6.22 15.78
C ALA A 219 -2.88 6.88 14.89
N SER A 220 -2.23 6.11 14.01
CA SER A 220 -1.31 6.61 12.96
C SER A 220 -1.46 5.82 11.65
N GLY A 221 -1.29 6.45 10.49
CA GLY A 221 -1.52 5.79 9.21
C GLY A 221 -2.98 5.34 9.07
N GLY A 222 -3.91 6.29 8.88
CA GLY A 222 -5.35 6.01 9.00
C GLY A 222 -5.84 4.83 8.16
N ALA A 223 -5.26 4.62 6.97
CA ALA A 223 -5.43 3.39 6.19
C ALA A 223 -4.21 2.47 6.29
N LEU A 224 -3.02 2.99 5.96
CA LEU A 224 -1.80 2.21 5.78
C LEU A 224 -0.70 2.64 6.76
N SER A 225 -0.03 1.66 7.34
CA SER A 225 1.23 1.84 8.06
C SER A 225 2.26 0.85 7.51
N LEU A 226 3.28 1.36 6.82
CA LEU A 226 4.22 0.54 6.06
C LEU A 226 5.66 0.81 6.51
N SER A 227 6.48 -0.23 6.62
CA SER A 227 7.93 -0.10 6.82
C SER A 227 8.68 -1.19 6.06
N GLY A 228 9.84 -0.85 5.49
CA GLY A 228 10.59 -1.72 4.59
C GLY A 228 10.52 -1.27 3.13
N GLU A 229 10.54 -2.21 2.18
CA GLU A 229 10.40 -1.92 0.75
C GLU A 229 8.93 -1.62 0.43
N VAL A 230 8.64 -0.41 -0.07
CA VAL A 230 7.27 0.07 -0.22
C VAL A 230 7.00 0.57 -1.63
N THR A 231 5.96 0.03 -2.26
CA THR A 231 5.34 0.57 -3.48
C THR A 231 3.85 0.76 -3.24
N VAL A 232 3.39 2.00 -3.39
CA VAL A 232 1.98 2.40 -3.32
C VAL A 232 1.66 3.08 -4.65
N ASP A 233 1.00 2.37 -5.56
CA ASP A 233 0.79 2.80 -6.94
C ASP A 233 -0.68 2.74 -7.37
N HIS A 234 -1.22 3.76 -8.05
CA HIS A 234 -2.60 3.73 -8.57
C HIS A 234 -3.71 3.46 -7.55
N ASN A 235 -3.58 3.97 -6.32
CA ASN A 235 -4.60 3.80 -5.29
C ASN A 235 -5.44 5.05 -5.08
N GLU A 236 -6.66 4.88 -4.59
CA GLU A 236 -7.47 5.96 -4.05
C GLU A 236 -7.49 5.89 -2.51
N PHE A 237 -7.17 6.99 -1.86
CA PHE A 237 -7.27 7.18 -0.42
C PHE A 237 -8.28 8.28 -0.12
N ARG A 238 -9.45 7.92 0.40
CA ARG A 238 -10.52 8.88 0.68
C ARG A 238 -10.98 8.83 2.12
N ARG A 239 -11.00 10.00 2.78
CA ARG A 239 -11.56 10.18 4.14
C ARG A 239 -10.98 9.25 5.20
N ASN A 240 -9.73 8.82 5.03
CA ASN A 240 -9.03 8.06 6.06
C ASN A 240 -8.54 9.01 7.16
N LYS A 241 -8.46 8.50 8.40
CA LYS A 241 -8.18 9.33 9.57
C LYS A 241 -7.15 8.73 10.52
N ALA A 242 -6.08 9.47 10.78
CA ALA A 242 -5.20 9.27 11.93
C ALA A 242 -5.69 10.11 13.12
N LEU A 243 -5.96 9.45 14.25
CA LEU A 243 -6.63 10.04 15.41
C LEU A 243 -5.70 10.72 16.41
N VAL A 244 -4.46 10.26 16.48
CA VAL A 244 -3.52 10.63 17.55
C VAL A 244 -2.23 11.20 16.97
N SER A 245 -1.80 10.71 15.80
CA SER A 245 -0.49 11.02 15.24
C SER A 245 -0.58 11.40 13.76
N ASN A 246 0.46 11.05 13.00
CA ASN A 246 0.68 11.45 11.63
C ASN A 246 0.11 10.47 10.60
N GLY A 247 0.06 10.91 9.33
CA GLY A 247 -0.28 10.07 8.18
C GLY A 247 -1.77 9.77 8.14
N GLY A 248 -2.58 10.75 7.76
CA GLY A 248 -4.04 10.62 7.83
C GLY A 248 -4.56 9.48 6.96
N ALA A 249 -3.96 9.23 5.79
CA ALA A 249 -4.18 8.01 5.03
C ALA A 249 -2.99 7.04 5.14
N VAL A 250 -1.78 7.53 4.89
CA VAL A 250 -0.59 6.68 4.75
C VAL A 250 0.52 7.15 5.68
N ARG A 251 1.10 6.21 6.43
CA ARG A 251 2.38 6.38 7.13
C ARG A 251 3.41 5.42 6.56
N ILE A 252 4.60 5.91 6.23
CA ILE A 252 5.72 5.11 5.73
C ILE A 252 6.98 5.40 6.53
N ASP A 253 7.61 4.33 7.03
CA ASP A 253 8.92 4.38 7.67
C ASP A 253 9.96 3.76 6.72
N ILE A 254 10.79 4.58 6.06
CA ILE A 254 11.62 4.18 4.90
C ILE A 254 12.88 3.37 5.25
N LEU A 255 13.36 3.44 6.50
CA LEU A 255 14.55 2.72 6.97
C LEU A 255 15.70 2.77 5.94
N THR A 256 16.12 1.62 5.39
CA THR A 256 17.18 1.50 4.37
C THR A 256 16.65 1.25 2.95
N GLN A 257 15.35 1.14 2.74
CA GLN A 257 14.75 0.68 1.49
C GLN A 257 13.93 1.79 0.82
N ASP A 258 13.81 1.71 -0.50
CA ASP A 258 13.12 2.73 -1.28
C ASP A 258 11.59 2.69 -1.04
N ALA A 259 10.98 3.88 -1.12
CA ALA A 259 9.55 4.08 -1.06
C ALA A 259 9.05 4.82 -2.31
N PHE A 260 8.13 4.18 -3.02
CA PHE A 260 7.46 4.71 -4.20
C PHE A 260 6.00 5.02 -3.88
N LEU A 261 5.61 6.28 -4.02
CA LEU A 261 4.21 6.71 -3.99
C LEU A 261 3.91 7.32 -5.35
N THR A 262 3.20 6.57 -6.19
CA THR A 262 3.04 6.92 -7.60
C THR A 262 1.59 6.81 -8.03
N ARG A 263 1.11 7.74 -8.86
CA ARG A 263 -0.22 7.64 -9.48
C ARG A 263 -1.38 7.47 -8.48
N ASN A 264 -1.23 7.94 -7.23
CA ASN A 264 -2.28 7.83 -6.22
C ASN A 264 -3.15 9.07 -6.17
N LYS A 265 -4.40 8.89 -5.73
CA LYS A 265 -5.34 9.98 -5.48
C LYS A 265 -5.69 10.03 -4.00
N PHE A 266 -5.33 11.13 -3.33
CA PHE A 266 -5.66 11.40 -1.93
C PHE A 266 -6.76 12.45 -1.86
N PHE A 267 -7.86 12.15 -1.18
CA PHE A 267 -9.02 13.02 -1.01
C PHE A 267 -9.45 13.07 0.46
N GLU A 268 -9.47 14.27 1.04
CA GLU A 268 -10.12 14.52 2.33
C GLU A 268 -9.61 13.63 3.49
N ASN A 269 -8.35 13.19 3.45
CA ASN A 269 -7.78 12.43 4.56
C ASN A 269 -7.32 13.39 5.67
N GLN A 270 -7.40 12.91 6.91
CA GLN A 270 -7.19 13.73 8.10
C GLN A 270 -6.15 13.12 9.03
N ALA A 271 -5.13 13.88 9.41
CA ALA A 271 -4.21 13.51 10.49
C ALA A 271 -4.47 14.35 11.74
N PHE A 272 -4.10 13.85 12.92
CA PHE A 272 -4.13 14.63 14.15
C PHE A 272 -2.89 15.51 14.31
N ASN A 273 -1.78 15.21 13.63
CA ASN A 273 -0.57 16.03 13.76
C ASN A 273 -0.06 16.51 12.39
N ALA A 274 0.59 15.65 11.61
CA ALA A 274 1.13 16.02 10.29
C ALA A 274 0.79 15.00 9.18
N GLY A 275 0.82 15.46 7.93
CA GLY A 275 0.64 14.62 6.75
C GLY A 275 -0.78 14.08 6.62
N GLY A 276 -1.76 14.96 6.40
CA GLY A 276 -3.16 14.61 6.25
C GLY A 276 -3.38 13.52 5.20
N GLY A 277 -2.70 13.61 4.06
CA GLY A 277 -2.66 12.52 3.07
C GLY A 277 -1.62 11.47 3.46
N ALA A 278 -0.34 11.88 3.50
CA ALA A 278 0.76 10.97 3.78
C ALA A 278 1.83 11.61 4.69
N TYR A 279 2.43 10.76 5.52
CA TYR A 279 3.60 11.08 6.34
C TYR A 279 4.67 10.03 6.10
N ILE A 280 5.87 10.47 5.70
CA ILE A 280 7.00 9.61 5.37
C ILE A 280 8.17 10.02 6.27
N GLU A 281 8.77 9.06 6.98
CA GLU A 281 9.95 9.35 7.81
C GLU A 281 11.03 8.27 7.80
N ASP A 282 12.24 8.67 8.16
CA ASP A 282 13.23 7.74 8.73
C ASP A 282 13.16 7.80 10.28
N PRO A 283 12.65 6.74 10.94
CA PRO A 283 12.52 6.73 12.40
C PRO A 283 13.85 6.45 13.13
N ARG A 284 14.94 6.13 12.42
CA ARG A 284 16.17 5.65 13.06
C ARG A 284 16.90 6.78 13.80
N PRO A 285 17.28 6.56 15.08
CA PRO A 285 18.02 7.55 15.85
C PRO A 285 19.51 7.41 15.52
N ASN A 286 19.99 8.06 14.44
CA ASN A 286 21.40 8.43 14.13
C ASN A 286 21.73 8.33 12.62
N ARG A 287 22.82 9.00 12.22
CA ARG A 287 23.41 9.04 10.87
C ARG A 287 23.89 7.66 10.42
N LEU A 288 22.98 6.81 9.97
CA LEU A 288 23.37 5.57 9.32
C LEU A 288 23.69 5.86 7.84
N PRO A 289 24.74 5.25 7.27
CA PRO A 289 25.25 5.58 5.94
C PRO A 289 24.32 5.18 4.79
N ALA A 290 23.25 4.41 5.06
CA ALA A 290 22.26 3.98 4.10
C ALA A 290 20.85 4.40 4.55
N VAL A 291 20.19 5.19 3.71
CA VAL A 291 18.78 5.56 3.85
C VAL A 291 18.09 5.27 2.54
N GLY A 292 16.88 4.73 2.62
CA GLY A 292 16.03 4.52 1.46
C GLY A 292 15.74 5.80 0.71
N HIS A 293 15.50 5.68 -0.59
CA HIS A 293 15.12 6.79 -1.44
C HIS A 293 13.60 6.96 -1.49
N VAL A 294 13.14 8.20 -1.64
CA VAL A 294 11.71 8.51 -1.69
C VAL A 294 11.34 9.07 -3.05
N HIS A 295 10.41 8.39 -3.73
CA HIS A 295 9.94 8.74 -5.06
C HIS A 295 8.45 9.04 -5.05
N ILE A 296 8.09 10.28 -5.36
CA ILE A 296 6.72 10.79 -5.30
C ILE A 296 6.38 11.49 -6.61
N TYR A 297 5.59 10.84 -7.45
CA TYR A 297 5.20 11.43 -8.74
C TYR A 297 3.82 11.00 -9.23
N ASN A 298 3.22 11.82 -10.10
CA ASN A 298 1.88 11.62 -10.65
C ASN A 298 0.77 11.47 -9.60
N ASN A 299 0.96 11.99 -8.39
CA ASN A 299 -0.08 11.90 -7.37
C ASN A 299 -0.98 13.14 -7.34
N LEU A 300 -2.23 12.93 -6.96
CA LEU A 300 -3.24 13.95 -6.74
C LEU A 300 -3.52 14.10 -5.25
N TRP A 301 -3.48 15.34 -4.73
CA TRP A 301 -3.67 15.61 -3.29
C TRP A 301 -4.72 16.71 -3.09
N VAL A 302 -5.93 16.33 -2.71
CA VAL A 302 -7.06 17.27 -2.65
C VAL A 302 -7.63 17.37 -1.22
N ASN A 303 -7.63 18.58 -0.68
CA ASN A 303 -8.26 18.91 0.61
C ASN A 303 -7.86 17.99 1.78
N GLN A 304 -6.56 17.74 1.96
CA GLN A 304 -6.10 17.00 3.14
C GLN A 304 -6.09 17.91 4.36
N SER A 305 -6.31 17.36 5.56
CA SER A 305 -6.35 18.15 6.80
C SER A 305 -5.45 17.58 7.88
N ALA A 306 -4.80 18.45 8.64
CA ALA A 306 -4.06 18.13 9.87
C ALA A 306 -3.93 19.42 10.71
N PRO A 307 -3.55 19.39 11.99
CA PRO A 307 -3.25 20.61 12.74
C PRO A 307 -2.02 21.37 12.23
N ASP A 308 -0.97 20.67 11.77
CA ASP A 308 0.09 21.27 10.94
C ASP A 308 -0.34 21.42 9.46
N THR A 309 -1.61 21.08 9.17
CA THR A 309 -2.36 21.24 7.90
C THR A 309 -1.61 20.87 6.63
N THR A 310 -0.64 19.96 6.74
CA THR A 310 0.22 19.55 5.63
C THR A 310 -0.42 18.39 4.87
N HIS A 311 -0.52 18.45 3.54
CA HIS A 311 -0.99 17.29 2.75
C HIS A 311 0.02 16.15 2.78
N LEU A 312 1.27 16.43 2.42
CA LEU A 312 2.38 15.48 2.41
C LEU A 312 3.49 15.99 3.33
N TYR A 313 3.86 15.18 4.32
CA TYR A 313 4.98 15.47 5.20
C TYR A 313 6.10 14.47 4.96
N VAL A 314 7.33 14.95 4.71
CA VAL A 314 8.51 14.09 4.56
C VAL A 314 9.59 14.53 5.54
N ARG A 315 9.98 13.60 6.40
CA ARG A 315 11.04 13.77 7.39
C ARG A 315 12.22 12.87 7.03
N VAL A 316 13.36 13.47 6.77
CA VAL A 316 14.61 12.73 6.53
C VAL A 316 15.59 12.94 7.68
N VAL A 317 16.47 11.97 7.89
CA VAL A 317 17.52 12.01 8.92
C VAL A 317 18.89 11.82 8.27
N GLY A 318 19.84 12.72 8.58
CA GLY A 318 21.18 12.71 7.98
C GLY A 318 21.18 13.19 6.52
N ASN A 319 22.38 13.39 5.94
CA ASN A 319 22.65 14.02 4.63
C ASN A 319 22.08 13.26 3.39
N VAL A 320 20.85 12.76 3.47
CA VAL A 320 20.18 11.95 2.45
C VAL A 320 19.74 12.82 1.29
N ILE A 321 19.30 14.04 1.56
CA ILE A 321 18.82 14.98 0.55
C ILE A 321 19.98 15.68 -0.18
N GLY A 322 21.24 15.48 0.27
CA GLY A 322 22.41 16.21 -0.23
C GLY A 322 23.51 15.41 -0.94
N LEU A 323 23.54 14.08 -0.85
CA LEU A 323 24.73 13.32 -1.29
C LEU A 323 24.65 12.74 -2.71
N ARG A 324 23.46 12.55 -3.31
CA ARG A 324 23.27 12.04 -4.68
C ARG A 324 21.93 12.55 -5.24
N GLU A 325 21.89 12.95 -6.52
CA GLU A 325 20.70 13.53 -7.21
C GLU A 325 19.41 12.68 -7.21
N LYS A 326 19.40 11.49 -6.57
CA LYS A 326 18.32 10.50 -6.67
C LYS A 326 17.66 10.12 -5.35
N SER A 327 18.07 10.70 -4.21
CA SER A 327 17.56 10.25 -2.91
C SER A 327 16.14 10.71 -2.56
N PHE A 328 15.70 11.81 -3.16
CA PHE A 328 14.35 12.33 -3.02
C PHE A 328 13.91 12.90 -4.36
N SER A 329 12.73 12.52 -4.82
CA SER A 329 12.13 13.06 -6.03
C SER A 329 10.67 13.38 -5.78
N LEU A 330 10.30 14.63 -6.08
CA LEU A 330 8.94 15.13 -6.01
C LEU A 330 8.62 15.84 -7.32
N HIS A 331 7.89 15.17 -8.21
CA HIS A 331 7.62 15.72 -9.53
C HIS A 331 6.33 15.24 -10.18
N TYR A 332 5.73 16.08 -11.03
CA TYR A 332 4.46 15.77 -11.70
C TYR A 332 3.31 15.48 -10.72
N ASN A 333 3.29 16.12 -9.56
CA ASN A 333 2.16 16.00 -8.63
C ASN A 333 1.27 17.23 -8.72
N THR A 334 0.00 17.07 -8.38
CA THR A 334 -0.95 18.19 -8.28
C THR A 334 -1.51 18.25 -6.85
N PHE A 335 -1.20 19.33 -6.14
CA PHE A 335 -1.67 19.63 -4.80
C PHE A 335 -2.71 20.74 -4.85
N VAL A 336 -3.92 20.46 -4.38
CA VAL A 336 -5.02 21.42 -4.28
C VAL A 336 -5.54 21.43 -2.87
N GLY A 337 -5.16 22.44 -2.11
CA GLY A 337 -5.64 22.67 -0.74
C GLY A 337 -6.70 23.76 -0.67
N SER A 338 -7.06 24.06 0.57
CA SER A 338 -7.83 25.24 0.93
C SER A 338 -7.08 26.01 2.00
N GLN A 339 -6.98 27.33 1.87
CA GLN A 339 -6.40 28.21 2.89
C GLN A 339 -7.21 28.06 4.18
N SER A 340 -6.52 27.91 5.31
CA SER A 340 -7.19 27.77 6.60
C SER A 340 -7.31 29.14 7.27
N PRO A 341 -8.33 29.39 8.11
CA PRO A 341 -8.38 30.61 8.92
C PRO A 341 -7.16 30.77 9.84
N ALA A 342 -6.53 29.66 10.22
CA ALA A 342 -5.31 29.63 11.03
C ALA A 342 -4.03 29.93 10.22
N GLY A 343 -4.12 30.03 8.89
CA GLY A 343 -3.01 30.40 8.01
C GLY A 343 -1.91 29.34 7.92
N ASN A 344 -2.21 28.07 8.22
CA ASN A 344 -1.22 27.00 8.30
C ASN A 344 -1.31 25.97 7.16
N SER A 345 -2.34 26.02 6.29
CA SER A 345 -2.57 25.03 5.23
C SER A 345 -1.36 24.86 4.33
N THR A 346 -0.72 23.70 4.38
CA THR A 346 0.54 23.43 3.69
C THR A 346 0.39 22.34 2.65
N GLY A 347 0.90 22.56 1.43
CA GLY A 347 0.95 21.50 0.42
C GLY A 347 1.92 20.41 0.83
N VAL A 348 3.21 20.75 0.87
CA VAL A 348 4.27 19.81 1.27
C VAL A 348 5.15 20.43 2.33
N THR A 349 5.38 19.68 3.41
CA THR A 349 6.40 20.02 4.41
C THR A 349 7.56 19.04 4.30
N LEU A 350 8.77 19.58 4.19
CA LEU A 350 10.02 18.85 4.19
C LEU A 350 10.83 19.24 5.43
N ARG A 351 11.35 18.22 6.13
CA ARG A 351 12.14 18.40 7.35
C ARG A 351 13.38 17.51 7.33
N GLU A 352 14.51 18.09 7.71
CA GLU A 352 15.76 17.37 7.98
C GLU A 352 16.25 17.71 9.39
N ASP A 353 16.51 16.68 10.20
CA ASP A 353 16.79 16.86 11.63
C ASP A 353 18.27 17.00 12.02
N LYS A 354 19.23 16.70 11.13
CA LYS A 354 20.68 16.83 11.42
C LYS A 354 21.52 17.00 10.14
N SER A 355 21.76 18.23 9.68
CA SER A 355 22.72 18.50 8.58
C SER A 355 24.13 18.76 9.13
N ASP A 356 25.14 18.00 8.67
CA ASP A 356 26.53 18.46 8.76
C ASP A 356 26.97 18.94 7.37
N GLN A 357 27.22 20.25 7.26
CA GLN A 357 28.05 20.92 6.26
C GLN A 357 27.48 21.14 4.83
N ALA A 358 27.46 22.42 4.46
CA ALA A 358 27.87 23.15 3.23
C ALA A 358 28.05 22.49 1.83
N THR A 359 27.97 21.18 1.63
CA THR A 359 28.28 20.52 0.35
C THR A 359 27.16 19.66 -0.23
N ALA A 360 25.94 19.75 0.32
CA ALA A 360 24.77 19.08 -0.21
C ALA A 360 24.40 19.63 -1.61
N LEU A 361 24.37 18.77 -2.63
CA LEU A 361 23.66 19.09 -3.88
C LEU A 361 22.18 19.24 -3.55
N PRO A 362 21.47 20.24 -4.10
CA PRO A 362 20.08 20.46 -3.74
C PRO A 362 19.22 19.29 -4.20
N ALA A 363 18.30 18.82 -3.36
CA ALA A 363 17.20 18.02 -3.88
C ALA A 363 16.27 18.91 -4.68
N PHE A 364 15.73 18.31 -5.73
CA PHE A 364 14.96 19.05 -6.71
C PHE A 364 13.47 18.70 -6.66
N ILE A 365 12.66 19.74 -6.72
CA ILE A 365 11.20 19.65 -6.82
C ILE A 365 10.83 20.21 -8.18
N PHE A 366 10.25 19.36 -9.05
CA PHE A 366 10.02 19.69 -10.46
C PHE A 366 8.58 19.51 -10.90
N ASN A 367 8.09 20.32 -11.83
CA ASN A 367 6.87 20.00 -12.59
C ASN A 367 5.64 19.71 -11.71
N ASN A 368 5.55 20.28 -10.51
CA ASN A 368 4.37 20.12 -9.66
C ASN A 368 3.45 21.34 -9.81
N ILE A 369 2.16 21.12 -9.59
CA ILE A 369 1.17 22.18 -9.45
C ILE A 369 0.78 22.31 -7.97
N PHE A 370 0.81 23.53 -7.43
CA PHE A 370 0.35 23.84 -6.07
C PHE A 370 -0.70 24.95 -6.08
N VAL A 371 -1.90 24.64 -5.58
CA VAL A 371 -3.04 25.56 -5.59
C VAL A 371 -3.70 25.71 -4.23
N GLY A 372 -3.97 26.96 -3.84
CA GLY A 372 -4.91 27.26 -2.76
C GLY A 372 -4.39 27.02 -1.34
N HIS A 373 -3.08 26.94 -1.13
CA HIS A 373 -2.48 26.73 0.19
C HIS A 373 -2.14 28.05 0.90
N ASP A 374 -2.05 28.01 2.23
CA ASP A 374 -1.40 29.10 2.96
C ASP A 374 0.10 29.10 2.68
N VAL A 375 0.71 27.92 2.64
CA VAL A 375 2.11 27.69 2.24
C VAL A 375 2.17 26.51 1.28
N ALA A 376 2.48 26.70 0.00
CA ALA A 376 2.53 25.54 -0.93
C ALA A 376 3.69 24.58 -0.57
N LEU A 377 4.89 25.12 -0.33
CA LEU A 377 6.07 24.34 0.05
C LEU A 377 6.72 24.90 1.32
N LYS A 378 6.94 24.05 2.32
CA LYS A 378 7.57 24.44 3.57
C LYS A 378 8.81 23.60 3.83
N ASN A 379 9.96 24.25 3.99
CA ASN A 379 11.20 23.63 4.42
C ASN A 379 11.51 24.09 5.84
N THR A 380 11.38 23.18 6.80
CA THR A 380 11.63 23.49 8.23
C THR A 380 12.98 22.98 8.73
N GLY A 381 13.79 22.38 7.85
CA GLY A 381 15.15 21.94 8.17
C GLY A 381 16.21 22.81 7.50
N ASN A 382 17.45 22.33 7.53
CA ASN A 382 18.60 22.98 6.89
C ASN A 382 18.79 22.57 5.43
N LEU A 383 17.75 21.98 4.82
CA LEU A 383 17.81 21.51 3.44
C LEU A 383 18.08 22.67 2.49
N GLN A 384 19.00 22.48 1.56
CA GLN A 384 19.12 23.31 0.36
C GLN A 384 18.22 22.68 -0.69
N LEU A 385 17.16 23.36 -1.10
CA LEU A 385 16.19 22.83 -2.06
C LEU A 385 16.13 23.71 -3.29
N ALA A 386 16.14 23.10 -4.47
CA ALA A 386 16.00 23.80 -5.72
C ALA A 386 14.63 23.48 -6.34
N LEU A 387 13.88 24.53 -6.66
CA LEU A 387 12.62 24.44 -7.37
C LEU A 387 12.87 24.72 -8.85
N LYS A 388 12.25 23.95 -9.74
CA LYS A 388 12.33 24.19 -11.18
C LYS A 388 11.00 23.80 -11.83
N THR A 389 10.49 24.64 -12.73
CA THR A 389 9.30 24.35 -13.54
C THR A 389 8.09 23.89 -12.73
N ASN A 390 7.90 24.38 -11.50
CA ASN A 390 6.65 24.21 -10.77
C ASN A 390 5.68 25.34 -11.13
N LEU A 391 4.38 25.08 -11.00
CA LEU A 391 3.32 26.06 -11.19
C LEU A 391 2.61 26.32 -9.86
N PHE A 392 2.56 27.58 -9.47
CA PHE A 392 1.88 28.03 -8.26
C PHE A 392 0.67 28.87 -8.60
N PHE A 393 -0.44 28.68 -7.88
CA PHE A 393 -1.63 29.50 -8.07
C PHE A 393 -2.39 29.71 -6.77
N ASN A 394 -2.81 30.96 -6.52
CA ASN A 394 -3.68 31.30 -5.39
C ASN A 394 -3.18 30.78 -4.01
N ASN A 395 -1.87 30.64 -3.84
CA ASN A 395 -1.28 30.37 -2.54
C ASN A 395 -1.01 31.69 -1.82
N ARG A 396 -1.15 31.74 -0.49
CA ARG A 396 -0.74 32.91 0.29
C ARG A 396 0.78 33.07 0.28
N VAL A 397 1.49 31.95 0.37
CA VAL A 397 2.95 31.85 0.25
C VAL A 397 3.27 30.63 -0.64
N ASN A 398 4.08 30.82 -1.69
CA ASN A 398 4.45 29.70 -2.57
C ASN A 398 5.50 28.79 -1.92
N PHE A 399 6.48 29.36 -1.24
CA PHE A 399 7.46 28.59 -0.51
C PHE A 399 7.99 29.35 0.71
N GLN A 400 8.28 28.61 1.79
CA GLN A 400 8.81 29.14 3.04
C GLN A 400 10.01 28.31 3.49
N GLY A 401 11.12 28.97 3.80
CA GLY A 401 12.38 28.33 4.17
C GLY A 401 13.41 28.44 3.04
N ASN A 402 14.47 27.66 3.14
CA ASN A 402 15.61 27.78 2.24
C ASN A 402 15.36 27.08 0.89
N PHE A 403 14.87 27.87 -0.08
CA PHE A 403 14.61 27.45 -1.45
C PHE A 403 15.33 28.38 -2.44
N ALA A 404 15.87 27.79 -3.50
CA ALA A 404 16.32 28.50 -4.69
C ALA A 404 15.40 28.16 -5.86
N ASP A 405 14.76 29.15 -6.46
CA ASP A 405 13.75 28.93 -7.51
C ASP A 405 14.01 29.80 -8.75
N PRO A 406 14.86 29.35 -9.67
CA PRO A 406 15.14 30.12 -10.88
C PRO A 406 14.07 29.98 -11.98
N LEU A 407 13.14 29.01 -11.91
CA LEU A 407 12.36 28.58 -13.08
C LEU A 407 10.88 28.24 -12.83
N SER A 408 10.38 28.29 -11.59
CA SER A 408 8.93 28.14 -11.36
C SER A 408 8.19 29.45 -11.65
N PHE A 409 6.88 29.37 -11.84
CA PHE A 409 6.08 30.53 -12.22
C PHE A 409 4.67 30.48 -11.61
N ILE A 410 3.98 31.62 -11.68
CA ILE A 410 2.66 31.83 -11.08
C ILE A 410 1.63 32.04 -12.19
N ALA A 411 0.67 31.13 -12.31
CA ALA A 411 -0.43 31.24 -13.28
C ALA A 411 -1.56 30.28 -12.90
N ASP A 412 -2.79 30.59 -13.33
CA ASP A 412 -3.93 29.68 -13.15
C ASP A 412 -3.73 28.41 -13.99
N PRO A 413 -3.71 27.20 -13.40
CA PRO A 413 -3.56 25.96 -14.16
C PRO A 413 -4.76 25.65 -15.08
N LEU A 414 -5.88 26.38 -14.98
CA LEU A 414 -7.08 26.17 -15.78
C LEU A 414 -7.58 24.71 -15.69
N PHE A 415 -7.97 24.29 -14.49
CA PHE A 415 -8.51 22.95 -14.29
C PHE A 415 -9.96 22.82 -14.79
N VAL A 416 -10.35 21.62 -15.24
CA VAL A 416 -11.70 21.31 -15.73
C VAL A 416 -12.77 21.56 -14.65
N SER A 417 -12.61 20.96 -13.47
CA SER A 417 -13.55 21.16 -12.36
C SER A 417 -12.91 20.87 -10.99
N PRO A 418 -12.19 21.84 -10.42
CA PRO A 418 -11.57 21.72 -9.09
C PRO A 418 -12.55 21.36 -7.98
N ALA A 419 -13.77 21.90 -8.03
CA ALA A 419 -14.79 21.69 -7.01
C ALA A 419 -15.22 20.22 -6.90
N THR A 420 -15.14 19.46 -7.99
CA THR A 420 -15.48 18.03 -8.02
C THR A 420 -14.25 17.13 -8.00
N GLY A 421 -13.04 17.70 -7.86
CA GLY A 421 -11.78 16.96 -7.88
C GLY A 421 -11.27 16.57 -9.27
N ASP A 422 -11.89 17.08 -10.34
CA ASP A 422 -11.38 16.90 -11.71
C ASP A 422 -10.34 17.98 -12.02
N LEU A 423 -9.08 17.58 -11.93
CA LEU A 423 -7.91 18.45 -12.03
C LEU A 423 -7.16 18.26 -13.35
N HIS A 424 -7.82 17.71 -14.37
CA HIS A 424 -7.33 17.78 -15.75
C HIS A 424 -7.19 19.22 -16.21
N LEU A 425 -6.23 19.46 -17.11
CA LEU A 425 -5.98 20.78 -17.69
C LEU A 425 -7.00 21.09 -18.79
N LEU A 426 -7.44 22.34 -18.87
CA LEU A 426 -8.24 22.87 -19.98
C LEU A 426 -7.33 23.38 -21.12
N PRO A 427 -7.87 23.48 -22.36
CA PRO A 427 -7.14 24.10 -23.46
C PRO A 427 -6.64 25.51 -23.10
N GLY A 428 -5.38 25.79 -23.38
CA GLY A 428 -4.73 27.06 -23.06
C GLY A 428 -4.14 27.15 -21.66
N SER A 429 -4.18 26.05 -20.88
CA SER A 429 -3.49 26.00 -19.59
C SER A 429 -2.00 26.34 -19.73
N PRO A 430 -1.46 27.19 -18.85
CA PRO A 430 -0.05 27.53 -18.83
C PRO A 430 0.84 26.38 -18.32
N ALA A 431 0.24 25.28 -17.84
CA ALA A 431 0.97 24.05 -17.48
C ALA A 431 1.35 23.19 -18.71
N ILE A 432 0.70 23.42 -19.86
CA ILE A 432 0.86 22.60 -21.06
C ILE A 432 2.22 22.85 -21.74
N ASP A 433 2.91 21.76 -22.10
CA ASP A 433 4.22 21.72 -22.75
C ASP A 433 5.34 22.48 -21.98
N LYS A 434 5.22 22.62 -20.65
CA LYS A 434 6.17 23.41 -19.81
C LYS A 434 7.06 22.60 -18.88
N ALA A 435 6.81 21.30 -18.72
CA ALA A 435 7.58 20.48 -17.81
C ALA A 435 8.94 20.09 -18.37
N THR A 436 9.91 19.93 -17.47
CA THR A 436 11.23 19.34 -17.80
C THR A 436 11.12 17.83 -17.80
N ASP A 437 11.55 17.12 -18.84
CA ASP A 437 11.58 15.65 -18.87
C ASP A 437 12.32 15.06 -17.65
N LYS A 438 11.73 14.03 -17.04
CA LYS A 438 12.29 13.25 -15.92
C LYS A 438 12.30 11.75 -16.16
N GLY A 439 12.02 11.29 -17.38
CA GLY A 439 11.96 9.87 -17.73
C GLY A 439 10.74 9.14 -17.18
N ILE A 440 9.66 9.85 -16.84
CA ILE A 440 8.37 9.24 -16.47
C ILE A 440 7.54 9.11 -17.74
N GLY A 441 7.21 7.86 -18.11
CA GLY A 441 6.57 7.55 -19.37
C GLY A 441 5.05 7.68 -19.39
N GLU A 442 4.38 7.78 -18.24
CA GLU A 442 2.91 7.85 -18.16
C GLU A 442 2.44 8.91 -17.15
N ASP A 443 1.24 9.44 -17.33
CA ASP A 443 0.55 10.33 -16.38
C ASP A 443 -0.33 9.53 -15.38
N LEU A 444 -1.14 10.23 -14.58
CA LEU A 444 -2.05 9.61 -13.60
C LEU A 444 -3.22 8.82 -14.25
N ASP A 445 -3.58 9.10 -15.50
CA ASP A 445 -4.59 8.35 -16.25
C ASP A 445 -3.98 7.18 -17.04
N GLY A 446 -2.66 6.97 -16.94
CA GLY A 446 -1.92 5.99 -17.72
C GLY A 446 -1.70 6.42 -19.17
N ARG A 447 -1.85 7.71 -19.50
CA ARG A 447 -1.53 8.24 -20.83
C ARG A 447 -0.03 8.43 -20.96
N ALA A 448 0.51 8.11 -22.13
CA ALA A 448 1.94 8.28 -22.40
C ALA A 448 2.37 9.75 -22.28
N ARG A 449 3.56 10.02 -21.77
CA ARG A 449 4.17 11.36 -21.77
C ARG A 449 5.27 11.47 -22.83
N PRO A 450 5.41 12.62 -23.52
CA PRO A 450 4.48 13.75 -23.52
C PRO A 450 3.25 13.48 -24.38
N GLN A 451 2.16 14.20 -24.13
CA GLN A 451 1.08 14.39 -25.12
C GLN A 451 1.26 15.75 -25.78
N GLY A 452 1.39 15.79 -27.12
CA GLY A 452 1.63 17.04 -27.84
C GLY A 452 3.11 17.35 -28.03
N ASN A 453 3.53 18.61 -27.81
CA ASN A 453 4.87 19.09 -28.17
C ASN A 453 5.89 18.98 -27.04
N GLY A 454 5.45 18.80 -25.81
CA GLY A 454 6.28 18.75 -24.61
C GLY A 454 5.52 18.15 -23.45
N PHE A 455 6.21 17.98 -22.31
CA PHE A 455 5.62 17.41 -21.11
C PHE A 455 4.79 18.46 -20.39
N ASP A 456 3.71 18.03 -19.75
CA ASP A 456 2.85 18.91 -18.96
C ASP A 456 3.24 18.92 -17.48
N ILE A 457 3.14 20.09 -16.85
CA ILE A 457 3.32 20.24 -15.40
C ILE A 457 2.11 19.62 -14.68
N GLY A 458 2.36 18.87 -13.60
CA GLY A 458 1.31 18.25 -12.79
C GLY A 458 1.02 16.78 -13.13
N ALA A 459 -0.01 16.24 -12.49
CA ALA A 459 -0.32 14.81 -12.51
C ALA A 459 -0.90 14.28 -13.83
N TYR A 460 -1.44 15.17 -14.68
CA TYR A 460 -2.11 14.81 -15.93
C TYR A 460 -1.41 15.44 -17.13
N GLU A 461 -1.40 14.74 -18.25
CA GLU A 461 -1.16 15.32 -19.57
C GLU A 461 -2.47 15.82 -20.17
N PHE A 462 -2.44 16.98 -20.79
CA PHE A 462 -3.53 17.54 -21.57
C PHE A 462 -3.68 16.74 -22.86
N THR A 463 -4.93 16.41 -23.20
CA THR A 463 -5.24 15.87 -24.52
C THR A 463 -6.45 16.58 -25.11
N THR A 464 -6.50 16.63 -26.44
CA THR A 464 -7.66 17.14 -27.19
C THR A 464 -8.78 16.09 -27.30
N ARG A 465 -8.56 14.85 -26.80
CA ARG A 465 -9.57 13.80 -26.71
C ARG A 465 -10.29 13.87 -25.36
N ASN A 466 -11.54 13.44 -25.36
CA ASN A 466 -12.43 13.54 -24.21
C ASN A 466 -11.81 12.85 -22.96
N PRO A 467 -11.80 13.46 -21.76
CA PRO A 467 -11.14 12.90 -20.56
C PRO A 467 -11.69 11.56 -20.07
N GLN A 468 -12.81 11.09 -20.63
CA GLN A 468 -13.56 9.91 -20.18
C GLN A 468 -13.14 8.59 -20.85
N GLU A 469 -12.27 8.63 -21.86
CA GLU A 469 -11.79 7.41 -22.54
C GLU A 469 -10.34 7.14 -22.16
N GLY A 470 -10.15 6.33 -21.11
CA GLY A 470 -8.86 5.68 -20.89
C GLY A 470 -8.53 4.71 -22.05
N PRO A 471 -7.25 4.37 -22.27
CA PRO A 471 -6.83 3.54 -23.42
C PRO A 471 -7.45 2.13 -23.46
N ASN A 472 -8.15 1.70 -22.40
CA ASN A 472 -8.75 0.36 -22.28
C ASN A 472 -10.27 0.35 -22.02
N GLY A 473 -11.00 1.44 -22.27
CA GLY A 473 -12.46 1.44 -22.11
C GLY A 473 -12.97 1.26 -20.67
N PHE A 474 -12.12 1.53 -19.67
CA PHE A 474 -12.57 1.66 -18.29
C PHE A 474 -13.27 3.01 -18.13
N THR A 475 -14.59 2.99 -18.03
CA THR A 475 -15.37 4.12 -17.50
C THR A 475 -14.87 4.47 -16.11
N VAL A 476 -14.45 5.71 -15.92
CA VAL A 476 -14.28 6.31 -14.59
C VAL A 476 -15.62 6.17 -13.87
N PHE A 477 -15.67 5.34 -12.82
CA PHE A 477 -16.81 5.38 -11.92
C PHE A 477 -16.85 6.79 -11.33
N LEU A 478 -17.82 7.60 -11.78
CA LEU A 478 -18.26 8.75 -11.01
C LEU A 478 -18.53 8.28 -9.57
N PRO A 479 -18.22 9.07 -8.54
CA PRO A 479 -18.59 8.72 -7.19
C PRO A 479 -20.10 8.46 -7.17
N VAL A 480 -20.50 7.28 -6.73
CA VAL A 480 -21.87 7.07 -6.25
C VAL A 480 -22.03 8.06 -5.09
N VAL A 481 -22.65 9.20 -5.38
CA VAL A 481 -23.23 10.05 -4.35
C VAL A 481 -24.37 9.22 -3.78
N VAL A 482 -24.08 8.45 -2.73
CA VAL A 482 -25.12 8.01 -1.82
C VAL A 482 -25.61 9.29 -1.16
N LYS A 483 -26.79 9.75 -1.59
CA LYS A 483 -27.51 10.83 -0.91
C LYS A 483 -27.85 10.45 0.51
#